data_AF-A0A151RN60-F1
#
_entry.id   AF-A0A151RN60-F1
#
_cell.length_a   1.000
_cell.length_b   1.000
_cell.length_c   1.000
_cell.angle_alpha   90.00
_cell.angle_beta   90.00
_cell.angle_gamma   90.00
#
_symmetry.space_group_name_H-M   'P 1'
#
loop_
_entity.id
_entity.type
_entity.pdbx_description
1 polymer ?
#
loop_
_entity_poly.entity_id
_entity_poly.type
_entity_poly.pdbx_seq_one_letter_code
_entity_poly.pdbx_strand_id
1 'polypeptide(L)'
;MSDWNTRHFHGTTNICRRRNKVEKLMNDNNKWVTQQGELKKMVTNFYKTLFSYTRTSTTVCLTNAFPQLDEEELAVIESQISNEEIYSVARRMGGFKAPGPDGL
;
A
#
# COMPACT_ATOMS: atom_id res chain seq x y z
N MET A 1 21.01 -16.96 -26.10
CA MET A 1 19.53 -16.94 -26.06
C MET A 1 19.10 -15.66 -25.37
N SER A 2 18.76 -14.62 -26.13
CA SER A 2 18.17 -13.38 -25.62
C SER A 2 17.51 -12.64 -26.79
N ASP A 3 16.52 -11.82 -26.47
CA ASP A 3 15.82 -10.85 -27.34
C ASP A 3 14.45 -11.24 -27.96
N TRP A 4 13.66 -12.09 -27.28
CA TRP A 4 12.22 -12.20 -27.54
C TRP A 4 11.36 -11.49 -26.47
N ASN A 5 11.96 -11.12 -25.34
CA ASN A 5 11.29 -10.49 -24.20
C ASN A 5 11.14 -8.96 -24.32
N THR A 6 11.79 -8.31 -25.28
CA THR A 6 11.80 -6.84 -25.33
C THR A 6 10.57 -6.32 -26.07
N ARG A 7 10.32 -6.83 -27.29
CA ARG A 7 9.20 -6.37 -28.14
C ARG A 7 7.82 -6.64 -27.55
N HIS A 8 7.60 -7.84 -27.00
CA HIS A 8 6.31 -8.20 -26.42
C HIS A 8 5.99 -7.36 -25.19
N PHE A 9 6.95 -7.21 -24.27
CA PHE A 9 6.75 -6.44 -23.05
C PHE A 9 6.63 -4.94 -23.32
N HIS A 10 7.40 -4.39 -24.26
CA HIS A 10 7.22 -2.99 -24.69
C HIS A 10 5.86 -2.76 -25.35
N GLY A 11 5.40 -3.69 -26.20
CA GLY A 11 4.07 -3.63 -26.82
C GLY A 11 2.97 -3.65 -25.77
N THR A 12 3.00 -4.62 -24.85
CA THR A 12 2.04 -4.73 -23.75
C THR A 12 2.08 -3.50 -22.84
N THR A 13 3.26 -2.99 -22.50
CA THR A 13 3.42 -1.77 -21.71
C THR A 13 2.78 -0.56 -22.39
N ASN A 14 2.96 -0.40 -23.70
CA ASN A 14 2.36 0.71 -24.45
C ASN A 14 0.83 0.59 -24.53
N ILE A 15 0.31 -0.62 -24.72
CA ILE A 15 -1.14 -0.87 -24.69
C ILE A 15 -1.71 -0.51 -23.31
N CYS A 16 -1.09 -0.98 -22.23
CA CYS A 16 -1.49 -0.65 -20.87
C CYS A 16 -1.40 0.86 -20.59
N ARG A 17 -0.31 1.51 -20.99
CA ARG A 17 -0.13 2.97 -20.84
C ARG A 17 -1.21 3.74 -21.58
N ARG A 18 -1.53 3.35 -22.81
CA ARG A 18 -2.59 4.00 -23.60
C ARG A 18 -3.96 3.79 -22.97
N ARG A 19 -4.27 2.57 -22.53
CA ARG A 19 -5.55 2.24 -21.88
C ARG A 19 -5.73 2.94 -20.55
N ASN A 20 -4.67 3.09 -19.77
CA ASN A 20 -4.72 3.64 -18.41
C ASN A 20 -4.45 5.15 -18.37
N LYS A 21 -4.27 5.80 -19.53
CA LYS A 21 -4.07 7.25 -19.59
C LYS A 21 -5.37 7.96 -19.21
N VAL A 22 -5.32 8.75 -18.16
CA VAL A 22 -6.41 9.65 -17.79
C VAL A 22 -6.37 10.87 -18.72
N GLU A 23 -7.34 10.96 -19.64
CA GLU A 23 -7.44 12.07 -20.61
C GLU A 23 -8.30 13.22 -20.10
N LYS A 24 -9.30 12.93 -19.27
CA LYS A 24 -10.19 13.93 -18.68
C LYS A 24 -10.76 13.45 -17.35
N LEU A 25 -11.00 14.39 -16.45
CA LEU A 25 -11.72 14.18 -15.19
C LEU A 25 -12.75 15.29 -15.02
N MET A 26 -13.88 14.98 -14.38
CA MET A 26 -14.86 15.99 -14.01
C MET A 26 -14.53 16.55 -12.64
N ASN A 27 -14.58 17.87 -12.46
CA ASN A 27 -14.38 18.52 -11.17
C ASN A 27 -15.68 18.70 -10.40
N ASP A 28 -15.57 19.18 -9.16
CA ASP A 28 -16.70 19.39 -8.24
C ASP A 28 -17.73 20.41 -8.75
N ASN A 29 -17.34 21.25 -9.72
CA ASN A 29 -18.21 22.22 -10.39
C ASN A 29 -18.86 21.65 -11.66
N ASN A 30 -18.87 20.33 -11.84
CA ASN A 30 -19.38 19.62 -13.03
C ASN A 30 -18.72 20.04 -14.35
N LYS A 31 -17.46 20.47 -14.32
CA LYS A 31 -16.68 20.81 -15.52
C LYS A 31 -15.66 19.74 -15.84
N TRP A 32 -15.57 19.38 -17.12
CA TRP A 32 -14.52 18.48 -17.62
C TRP A 32 -13.19 19.21 -17.71
N VAL A 33 -12.19 18.67 -17.05
CA VAL A 33 -10.79 19.11 -17.07
C VAL A 33 -10.00 18.16 -17.94
N THR A 34 -9.26 18.70 -18.91
CA THR A 34 -8.41 17.94 -19.83
C THR A 34 -6.93 18.32 -19.71
N GLN A 35 -6.63 19.44 -19.04
CA GLN A 35 -5.25 19.92 -18.89
C GLN A 35 -4.46 19.00 -17.97
N GLN A 36 -3.38 18.39 -18.48
CA GLN A 36 -2.60 17.38 -17.76
C GLN A 36 -2.07 17.85 -16.40
N GLY A 37 -1.66 19.12 -16.30
CA GLY A 37 -1.20 19.71 -15.04
C GLY A 37 -2.30 19.81 -13.98
N GLU A 38 -3.52 20.15 -14.39
CA GLU A 38 -4.69 20.20 -13.51
C GLU A 38 -5.16 18.81 -13.11
N LEU A 39 -5.20 17.87 -14.07
CA LEU A 39 -5.49 16.46 -13.79
C LEU A 39 -4.55 15.90 -12.72
N LYS A 40 -3.24 16.16 -12.85
CA LYS A 40 -2.24 15.72 -11.86
C LYS A 40 -2.52 16.33 -10.48
N LYS A 41 -2.84 17.63 -10.42
CA LYS A 41 -3.19 18.31 -9.17
C LYS A 41 -4.46 17.73 -8.53
N MET A 42 -5.51 17.50 -9.32
CA MET A 42 -6.77 16.93 -8.86
C MET A 42 -6.56 15.54 -8.26
N VAL A 43 -5.88 14.64 -8.98
CA VAL A 43 -5.59 13.28 -8.50
C VAL A 43 -4.74 13.32 -7.23
N THR A 44 -3.69 14.15 -7.21
CA THR A 44 -2.81 14.28 -6.04
C THR A 44 -3.59 14.77 -4.81
N ASN A 45 -4.41 15.81 -4.96
CA ASN A 45 -5.18 16.35 -3.85
C ASN A 45 -6.25 15.37 -3.37
N PHE A 46 -6.94 14.69 -4.29
CA PHE A 46 -7.91 13.67 -3.95
C PHE A 46 -7.31 12.59 -3.05
N TYR A 47 -6.18 11.98 -3.46
CA TYR A 47 -5.55 10.93 -2.67
C TYR A 47 -4.88 11.45 -1.40
N LYS A 48 -4.34 12.67 -1.40
CA LYS A 48 -3.87 13.31 -0.17
C LYS A 48 -4.99 13.44 0.85
N THR A 49 -6.19 13.85 0.42
CA THR A 49 -7.34 13.93 1.31
C THR A 49 -7.84 12.55 1.71
N LEU A 50 -7.96 11.61 0.77
CA LEU A 50 -8.43 10.25 1.04
C LEU A 50 -7.55 9.52 2.07
N PHE A 51 -6.24 9.66 1.95
CA PHE A 51 -5.26 9.07 2.87
C PHE A 51 -4.80 10.02 3.97
N SER A 52 -5.37 11.23 4.06
CA SER A 52 -5.16 12.06 5.23
C SER A 52 -5.87 11.42 6.42
N TYR A 53 -5.23 11.49 7.59
CA TYR A 53 -5.84 11.07 8.83
C TYR A 53 -7.04 11.98 9.11
N THR A 54 -8.22 11.54 8.70
CA THR A 54 -9.47 12.16 9.12
C THR A 54 -9.65 11.79 10.58
N ARG A 55 -9.59 12.80 11.45
CA ARG A 55 -9.82 12.69 12.90
C ARG A 55 -11.22 12.18 13.28
N THR A 56 -11.98 11.64 12.34
CA THR A 56 -13.10 10.74 12.59
C THR A 56 -12.59 9.34 12.94
N SER A 57 -11.63 9.26 13.86
CA SER A 57 -11.66 8.13 14.77
C SER A 57 -12.93 8.39 15.58
N THR A 58 -14.04 7.78 15.16
CA THR A 58 -15.00 7.36 16.16
C THR A 58 -14.13 6.65 17.18
N THR A 59 -14.03 7.21 18.38
CA THR A 59 -13.38 6.50 19.48
C THR A 59 -14.21 5.24 19.62
N VAL A 60 -13.81 4.19 18.90
CA VAL A 60 -14.40 2.88 19.06
C VAL A 60 -14.11 2.61 20.52
N CYS A 61 -15.17 2.63 21.32
CA CYS A 61 -15.07 2.42 22.74
C CYS A 61 -14.68 0.95 22.89
N LEU A 62 -13.39 0.67 22.80
CA LEU A 62 -12.80 -0.66 22.95
C LEU A 62 -12.70 -1.05 24.44
N THR A 63 -13.32 -0.27 25.31
CA THR A 63 -13.45 -0.56 26.74
C THR A 63 -14.04 -1.95 26.88
N ASN A 64 -13.25 -2.87 27.46
CA ASN A 64 -13.58 -4.28 27.66
C ASN A 64 -13.77 -5.11 26.36
N ALA A 65 -13.32 -4.63 25.20
CA ALA A 65 -13.36 -5.40 23.95
C ALA A 65 -12.29 -6.50 23.90
N PHE A 66 -11.25 -6.39 24.73
CA PHE A 66 -10.11 -7.32 24.77
C PHE A 66 -9.75 -7.65 26.22
N PRO A 67 -9.20 -8.86 26.48
CA PRO A 67 -8.60 -9.17 27.77
C PRO A 67 -7.47 -8.18 28.07
N GLN A 68 -7.32 -7.84 29.35
CA GLN A 68 -6.14 -7.09 29.79
C GLN A 68 -4.94 -8.02 29.78
N LEU A 69 -3.84 -7.54 29.20
CA LEU A 69 -2.56 -8.21 29.29
C LEU A 69 -2.06 -8.14 30.73
N ASP A 70 -1.45 -9.21 31.20
CA ASP A 70 -0.74 -9.18 32.47
C ASP A 70 0.61 -8.44 32.35
N GLU A 71 1.25 -8.18 33.49
CA GLU A 71 2.50 -7.42 33.54
C GLU A 71 3.66 -8.15 32.83
N GLU A 72 3.63 -9.49 32.79
CA GLU A 72 4.64 -10.30 32.12
C GLU A 72 4.49 -10.23 30.60
N GLU A 73 3.26 -10.34 30.09
CA GLU A 73 2.93 -10.17 28.67
C GLU A 73 3.29 -8.77 28.17
N LEU A 74 3.00 -7.73 28.96
CA LEU A 74 3.40 -6.35 28.68
C LEU A 74 4.92 -6.21 28.63
N ALA A 75 5.64 -6.76 29.61
CA ALA A 75 7.10 -6.71 29.64
C ALA A 75 7.73 -7.41 28.42
N VAL A 76 7.13 -8.50 27.93
CA VAL A 76 7.58 -9.16 26.69
C VAL A 76 7.36 -8.27 25.46
N ILE A 77 6.19 -7.63 25.34
CA ILE A 77 5.87 -6.76 24.21
C ILE A 77 6.72 -5.48 24.20
N GLU A 78 7.03 -4.93 25.36
CA GLU A 78 7.88 -3.74 25.52
C GLU A 78 9.38 -4.04 25.41
N SER A 79 9.75 -5.33 25.42
CA SER A 79 11.15 -5.74 25.31
C SER A 79 11.75 -5.38 23.94
N GLN A 80 13.08 -5.24 23.91
CA GLN A 80 13.78 -4.98 22.65
C GLN A 80 13.76 -6.22 21.75
N ILE A 81 13.42 -6.01 20.48
CA ILE A 81 13.48 -7.05 19.45
C ILE A 81 14.92 -7.57 19.32
N SER A 82 15.09 -8.89 19.36
CA SER A 82 16.39 -9.55 19.20
C SER A 82 16.62 -10.13 17.80
N ASN A 83 17.88 -10.34 17.42
CA ASN A 83 18.21 -10.97 16.14
C ASN A 83 17.74 -12.42 16.08
N GLU A 84 17.80 -13.12 17.22
CA GLU A 84 17.35 -14.50 17.39
C GLU A 84 15.83 -14.58 17.18
N GLU A 85 15.07 -13.65 17.76
CA GLU A 85 13.63 -13.54 17.56
C GLU A 85 13.30 -13.30 16.09
N ILE A 86 13.94 -12.32 15.44
CA ILE A 86 13.77 -12.01 14.01
C ILE A 86 14.00 -13.27 13.16
N TYR A 87 15.12 -13.96 13.39
CA TYR A 87 15.47 -15.17 12.66
C TYR A 87 14.44 -16.28 12.88
N SER A 88 14.01 -16.49 14.12
CA SER A 88 13.03 -17.52 14.47
C SER A 88 11.67 -17.26 13.82
N VAL A 89 11.18 -16.02 13.85
CA VAL A 89 9.92 -15.60 13.24
C VAL A 89 10.02 -15.73 11.72
N ALA A 90 11.09 -15.20 11.12
CA ALA A 90 11.35 -15.30 9.70
C ALA A 90 11.38 -16.76 9.23
N ARG A 91 11.86 -17.71 10.04
CA ARG A 91 11.83 -19.14 9.71
C ARG A 91 10.41 -19.72 9.80
N ARG A 92 9.65 -19.35 10.85
CA ARG A 92 8.29 -19.85 11.15
C ARG A 92 7.20 -19.35 10.21
N MET A 93 7.39 -18.22 9.52
CA MET A 93 6.38 -17.64 8.60
C MET A 93 6.00 -18.54 7.40
N GLY A 94 6.71 -19.64 7.13
CA GLY A 94 6.33 -20.58 6.06
C GLY A 94 6.18 -19.91 4.68
N GLY A 95 5.05 -20.12 4.01
CA GLY A 95 4.72 -19.53 2.71
C GLY A 95 4.20 -18.08 2.74
N PHE A 96 4.07 -17.47 3.91
CA PHE A 96 3.70 -16.05 4.05
C PHE A 96 4.91 -15.10 3.97
N LYS A 97 6.10 -15.66 3.77
CA LYS A 97 7.30 -14.85 3.51
C LYS A 97 7.12 -14.15 2.16
N ALA A 98 7.61 -12.93 2.06
CA ALA A 98 7.75 -12.29 0.76
C ALA A 98 8.64 -13.19 -0.13
N PRO A 99 8.29 -13.37 -1.41
CA PRO A 99 9.14 -14.10 -2.34
C PRO A 99 10.53 -13.47 -2.35
N GLY A 100 11.58 -14.30 -2.45
CA GLY A 100 12.93 -13.79 -2.62
C GLY A 100 13.04 -12.93 -3.89
N PRO A 101 14.16 -12.24 -4.12
CA PRO A 101 14.41 -11.54 -5.38
C PRO A 101 14.22 -12.43 -6.62
N ASP A 102 14.31 -13.76 -6.47
CA ASP A 102 14.10 -14.76 -7.51
C ASP A 102 12.64 -15.22 -7.67
N GLY A 103 11.69 -14.71 -6.88
CA GLY A 103 10.26 -14.94 -7.10
C GLY A 103 9.74 -16.34 -6.77
N LEU A 104 10.55 -17.20 -6.15
CA LEU A 104 10.24 -18.56 -5.72
C LEU A 104 10.51 -18.77 -4.24
#